data_AF-A0A8S1SEQ9-F1
#
_entry.id   AF-A0A8S1SEQ9-F1
#
_cell.length_a   1.000
_cell.length_b   1.000
_cell.length_c   1.000
_cell.angle_alpha   90.00
_cell.angle_beta   90.00
_cell.angle_gamma   90.00
#
_symmetry.space_group_name_H-M   'P 1'
#
loop_
_entity.id
_entity.type
_entity.pdbx_description
1 polymer ?
#
loop_
_entity_poly.entity_id
_entity_poly.type
_entity_poly.pdbx_seq_one_letter_code
_entity_poly.pdbx_strand_id
1 'polypeptide(L)'
;MLYRKTLQFLSNQVARSKLGQLQYQGIMMKVPCEMQKEENSEEDRLVKAFFTKNHEQIKVYGHSQREPNEKSSSPKNSWYKVVLPFKSNPELSFKFRRFYTNQVRIGRLLELMDYIASTVSYNYILPSSGATMVTAMVDNINFFGKISADQDLEIQGYVTYVGNSSIEVYIDVMQEGVVNVSANFLMVARDGKDHSKAYKVPVMDLNGEGDKETAELRCYLGKHMQEKRKQQKDRGLDRKAPSQEEINELHKFFMNPPSDITIDETQIEKTLLMHIQDRNLHGKVFGGFVMREAFELGWLNAYLHVKGQGFPQIIHIDDIQFLAPVDIGSALQVQSRITAVKDTIMHVEVNCYKISPNQQKIRSNDLHLTLNVPGIAIPQVQPKTYNEGMQWLNACRRMNYTI
;
A
#
# COMPACT_ATOMS: atom_id res chain seq x y z
N MET A 1 33.77 3.89 -12.67
CA MET A 1 33.20 2.51 -12.55
C MET A 1 31.86 2.48 -11.82
N LEU A 2 31.68 3.19 -10.69
CA LEU A 2 30.42 3.24 -9.92
C LEU A 2 29.19 3.72 -10.72
N TYR A 3 29.31 4.82 -11.47
CA TYR A 3 28.21 5.36 -12.29
C TYR A 3 27.66 4.35 -13.30
N ARG A 4 28.52 3.48 -13.87
CA ARG A 4 28.10 2.41 -14.78
C ARG A 4 27.33 1.30 -14.07
N LYS A 5 27.70 0.94 -12.83
CA LYS A 5 26.97 -0.07 -12.04
C LYS A 5 25.58 0.42 -11.63
N THR A 6 25.46 1.67 -11.21
CA THR A 6 24.16 2.29 -10.87
C THR A 6 23.27 2.42 -12.11
N LEU A 7 23.81 2.82 -13.27
CA LEU A 7 23.07 2.86 -14.52
C LEU A 7 22.63 1.47 -15.01
N GLN A 8 23.49 0.46 -14.88
CA GLN A 8 23.15 -0.92 -15.25
C GLN A 8 22.07 -1.51 -14.33
N PHE A 9 22.14 -1.20 -13.02
CA PHE A 9 21.09 -1.54 -12.07
C PHE A 9 19.75 -0.88 -12.44
N LEU A 10 19.74 0.43 -12.67
CA LEU A 10 18.53 1.17 -13.08
C LEU A 10 17.98 0.67 -14.42
N SER A 11 18.85 0.35 -15.39
CA SER A 11 18.45 -0.23 -16.68
C SER A 11 17.81 -1.61 -16.52
N ASN A 12 18.39 -2.48 -15.69
CA ASN A 12 17.83 -3.80 -15.40
C ASN A 12 16.50 -3.70 -14.64
N GLN A 13 16.38 -2.73 -13.73
CA GLN A 13 15.14 -2.45 -13.00
C GLN A 13 14.03 -1.98 -13.95
N VAL A 14 14.34 -1.09 -14.91
CA VAL A 14 13.39 -0.65 -15.95
C VAL A 14 12.95 -1.82 -16.83
N ALA A 15 13.89 -2.68 -17.26
CA ALA A 15 13.56 -3.85 -18.08
C ALA A 15 12.68 -4.87 -17.33
N ARG A 16 13.02 -5.19 -16.07
CA ARG A 16 12.22 -6.06 -15.20
C ARG A 16 10.83 -5.47 -14.95
N SER A 17 10.77 -4.18 -14.68
CA SER A 17 9.53 -3.43 -14.48
C SER A 17 8.63 -3.50 -15.72
N LYS A 18 9.19 -3.29 -16.91
CA LYS A 18 8.45 -3.37 -18.18
C LYS A 18 7.97 -4.78 -18.52
N LEU A 19 8.81 -5.80 -18.29
CA LEU A 19 8.39 -7.20 -18.46
C LEU A 19 7.27 -7.56 -17.48
N GLY A 20 7.41 -7.17 -16.21
CA GLY A 20 6.39 -7.36 -15.18
C GLY A 20 5.08 -6.64 -15.53
N GLN A 21 5.15 -5.42 -16.05
CA GLN A 21 3.99 -4.66 -16.52
C GLN A 21 3.24 -5.39 -17.65
N LEU A 22 3.95 -5.92 -18.65
CA LEU A 22 3.34 -6.66 -19.76
C LEU A 22 2.69 -7.97 -19.30
N GLN A 23 3.40 -8.74 -18.46
CA GLN A 23 2.85 -9.96 -17.86
C GLN A 23 1.59 -9.65 -17.06
N TYR A 24 1.63 -8.57 -16.29
CA TYR A 24 0.50 -8.13 -15.47
C TYR A 24 -0.70 -7.67 -16.32
N GLN A 25 -0.46 -6.88 -17.38
CA GLN A 25 -1.51 -6.45 -18.30
C GLN A 25 -2.24 -7.60 -19.01
N GLY A 26 -1.59 -8.77 -19.12
CA GLY A 26 -2.21 -9.98 -19.65
C GLY A 26 -3.28 -10.58 -18.75
N ILE A 27 -3.18 -10.40 -17.42
CA ILE A 27 -4.08 -11.01 -16.43
C ILE A 27 -5.08 -10.02 -15.80
N MET A 28 -4.85 -8.72 -15.98
CA MET A 28 -5.72 -7.65 -15.51
C MET A 28 -7.17 -7.83 -15.99
N MET A 29 -8.14 -7.54 -15.11
CA MET A 29 -9.55 -7.57 -15.48
C MET A 29 -9.86 -6.46 -16.48
N LYS A 30 -10.46 -6.84 -17.62
CA LYS A 30 -10.90 -5.93 -18.68
C LYS A 30 -12.42 -5.97 -18.76
N VAL A 31 -13.06 -4.83 -18.53
CA VAL A 31 -14.51 -4.67 -18.69
C VAL A 31 -14.76 -3.84 -19.95
N PRO A 32 -15.44 -4.39 -20.97
CA PRO A 32 -15.77 -3.66 -22.20
C PRO A 32 -16.56 -2.38 -21.91
N CYS A 33 -16.39 -1.33 -22.71
CA CYS A 33 -17.00 -0.02 -22.45
C CYS A 33 -18.53 -0.10 -22.35
N GLU A 34 -19.17 -0.90 -23.19
CA GLU A 34 -20.60 -1.19 -23.20
C GLU A 34 -21.10 -1.87 -21.92
N MET A 35 -20.21 -2.51 -21.16
CA MET A 35 -20.52 -3.15 -19.89
C MET A 35 -20.21 -2.25 -18.68
N GLN A 36 -19.60 -1.07 -18.89
CA GLN A 36 -19.32 -0.11 -17.83
C GLN A 36 -20.52 0.82 -17.65
N LYS A 37 -21.19 0.68 -16.51
CA LYS A 37 -22.30 1.54 -16.11
C LYS A 37 -21.75 2.68 -15.27
N GLU A 38 -21.93 3.92 -15.73
CA GLU A 38 -21.62 5.11 -14.92
C GLU A 38 -22.58 5.18 -13.73
N GLU A 39 -22.02 5.32 -12.53
CA GLU A 39 -22.76 5.46 -11.28
C GLU A 39 -22.88 6.95 -10.93
N ASN A 40 -23.89 7.33 -10.15
CA ASN A 40 -24.02 8.71 -9.69
C ASN A 40 -22.88 9.04 -8.71
N SER A 41 -21.94 9.89 -9.14
CA SER A 41 -20.77 10.28 -8.35
C SER A 41 -21.15 11.05 -7.08
N GLU A 42 -22.26 11.78 -7.07
CA GLU A 42 -22.74 12.47 -5.89
C GLU A 42 -23.29 11.53 -4.84
N GLU A 43 -23.72 10.33 -5.23
CA GLU A 43 -24.22 9.28 -4.32
C GLU A 43 -23.14 8.28 -3.92
N ASP A 44 -22.08 8.17 -4.73
CA ASP A 44 -20.98 7.25 -4.52
C ASP A 44 -20.29 7.46 -3.16
N ARG A 45 -20.08 6.35 -2.46
CA ARG A 45 -19.55 6.34 -1.10
C ARG A 45 -18.10 6.81 -1.03
N LEU A 46 -17.26 6.40 -1.97
CA LEU A 46 -15.87 6.84 -2.02
C LEU A 46 -15.83 8.33 -2.32
N VAL A 47 -16.66 8.79 -3.26
CA VAL A 47 -16.65 10.19 -3.66
C VAL A 47 -17.03 11.09 -2.49
N LYS A 48 -18.14 10.79 -1.80
CA LYS A 48 -18.60 11.51 -0.60
C LYS A 48 -17.59 11.51 0.54
N ALA A 49 -16.90 10.38 0.76
CA ALA A 49 -16.03 10.20 1.91
C ALA A 49 -14.64 10.82 1.70
N PHE A 50 -14.07 10.67 0.51
CA PHE A 50 -12.70 11.08 0.21
C PHE A 50 -12.62 12.50 -0.36
N PHE A 51 -13.60 12.91 -1.16
CA PHE A 51 -13.63 14.24 -1.75
C PHE A 51 -14.62 15.15 -1.03
N THR A 52 -14.24 16.41 -0.89
CA THR A 52 -15.05 17.45 -0.21
C THR A 52 -15.68 18.44 -1.17
N LYS A 53 -15.21 18.46 -2.43
CA LYS A 53 -15.62 19.34 -3.53
C LYS A 53 -15.34 18.63 -4.85
N ASN A 54 -15.93 19.14 -5.94
CA ASN A 54 -15.69 18.71 -7.33
C ASN A 54 -16.17 17.28 -7.63
N HIS A 55 -17.23 16.82 -6.95
CA HIS A 55 -17.77 15.46 -7.09
C HIS A 55 -18.33 15.20 -8.50
N GLU A 56 -19.00 16.20 -9.08
CA GLU A 56 -19.66 16.12 -10.38
C GLU A 56 -18.71 15.77 -11.55
N GLN A 57 -17.42 16.09 -11.43
CA GLN A 57 -16.44 15.82 -12.49
C GLN A 57 -15.76 14.46 -12.33
N ILE A 58 -15.82 13.86 -11.14
CA ILE A 58 -15.25 12.54 -10.87
C ILE A 58 -16.22 11.52 -11.42
N LYS A 59 -15.74 10.67 -12.33
CA LYS A 59 -16.57 9.61 -12.91
C LYS A 59 -16.32 8.30 -12.20
N VAL A 60 -17.40 7.59 -11.93
CA VAL A 60 -17.36 6.32 -11.21
C VAL A 60 -18.14 5.30 -12.02
N TYR A 61 -17.61 4.08 -12.11
CA TYR A 61 -18.19 3.02 -12.92
C TYR A 61 -18.33 1.73 -12.13
N GLY A 62 -19.45 1.08 -12.37
CA GLY A 62 -19.72 -0.29 -11.99
C GLY A 62 -19.96 -1.19 -13.18
N HIS A 63 -19.97 -2.50 -12.94
CA HIS A 63 -20.38 -3.44 -13.98
C HIS A 63 -21.90 -3.31 -14.21
N SER A 64 -22.33 -3.26 -15.46
CA SER A 64 -23.75 -3.13 -15.83
C SER A 64 -24.59 -4.35 -15.46
N GLN A 65 -23.99 -5.54 -15.53
CA GLN A 65 -24.63 -6.83 -15.25
C GLN A 65 -24.21 -7.39 -13.89
N ARG A 66 -24.47 -6.62 -12.82
CA ARG A 66 -24.25 -7.06 -11.44
C ARG A 66 -25.41 -7.94 -10.99
N GLU A 67 -25.09 -9.18 -10.61
CA GLU A 67 -26.05 -10.13 -10.02
C GLU A 67 -25.47 -10.70 -8.71
N PRO A 68 -25.31 -9.88 -7.67
CA PRO A 68 -24.79 -10.34 -6.40
C PRO A 68 -25.81 -11.19 -5.63
N ASN A 69 -25.34 -12.26 -4.99
CA ASN A 69 -26.12 -13.15 -4.15
C ASN A 69 -25.43 -13.29 -2.78
N GLU A 70 -26.22 -13.46 -1.72
CA GLU A 70 -25.71 -13.66 -0.35
C GLU A 70 -24.87 -14.94 -0.21
N LYS A 71 -25.12 -15.96 -1.04
CA LYS A 71 -24.39 -17.24 -0.99
C LYS A 71 -23.16 -17.27 -1.88
N SER A 72 -23.24 -16.67 -3.06
CA SER A 72 -22.15 -16.63 -4.04
C SER A 72 -22.06 -15.27 -4.72
N SER A 73 -20.85 -14.87 -5.06
CA SER A 73 -20.61 -13.62 -5.79
C SER A 73 -19.43 -13.81 -6.74
N SER A 74 -19.28 -12.89 -7.68
CA SER A 74 -18.32 -12.99 -8.79
C SER A 74 -17.45 -11.74 -8.85
N PRO A 75 -16.22 -11.82 -9.41
CA PRO A 75 -15.37 -10.65 -9.62
C PRO A 75 -16.08 -9.49 -10.33
N LYS A 76 -16.91 -9.74 -11.35
CA LYS A 76 -17.70 -8.70 -12.03
C LYS A 76 -18.61 -7.91 -11.09
N ASN A 77 -19.16 -8.56 -10.05
CA ASN A 77 -20.03 -7.88 -9.10
C ASN A 77 -19.27 -6.84 -8.28
N SER A 78 -18.00 -7.12 -8.03
CA SER A 78 -17.10 -6.27 -7.24
C SER A 78 -16.41 -5.17 -8.04
N TRP A 79 -16.32 -5.31 -9.37
CA TRP A 79 -15.58 -4.39 -10.23
C TRP A 79 -16.07 -2.95 -10.04
N TYR A 80 -15.10 -2.08 -9.80
CA TYR A 80 -15.30 -0.67 -9.53
C TYR A 80 -14.16 0.11 -10.18
N LYS A 81 -14.50 1.18 -10.90
CA LYS A 81 -13.51 2.09 -11.49
C LYS A 81 -13.84 3.53 -11.14
N VAL A 82 -12.83 4.30 -10.79
CA VAL A 82 -12.91 5.75 -10.62
C VAL A 82 -11.96 6.44 -11.59
N VAL A 83 -12.40 7.52 -12.20
CA VAL A 83 -11.61 8.36 -13.11
C VAL A 83 -11.49 9.75 -12.48
N LEU A 84 -10.26 10.15 -12.17
CA LEU A 84 -9.95 11.47 -11.65
C LEU A 84 -9.50 12.37 -12.82
N PRO A 85 -10.28 13.41 -13.17
CA PRO A 85 -10.00 14.26 -14.32
C PRO A 85 -8.92 15.31 -14.02
N PHE A 86 -7.70 14.89 -13.68
CA PHE A 86 -6.61 15.81 -13.33
C PHE A 86 -6.29 16.83 -14.42
N LYS A 87 -6.48 16.47 -15.71
CA LYS A 87 -6.20 17.35 -16.84
C LYS A 87 -7.16 18.53 -16.92
N SER A 88 -8.45 18.29 -16.69
CA SER A 88 -9.48 19.33 -16.74
C SER A 88 -9.82 19.92 -15.37
N ASN A 89 -9.31 19.35 -14.27
CA ASN A 89 -9.54 19.81 -12.91
C ASN A 89 -8.23 20.04 -12.12
N PRO A 90 -7.63 21.24 -12.24
CA PRO A 90 -6.38 21.57 -11.54
C PRO A 90 -6.49 21.50 -10.01
N GLU A 91 -7.63 21.89 -9.42
CA GLU A 91 -7.82 21.84 -7.97
C GLU A 91 -7.72 20.41 -7.43
N LEU A 92 -8.33 19.46 -8.15
CA LEU A 92 -8.23 18.04 -7.83
C LEU A 92 -6.80 17.55 -8.00
N SER A 93 -6.15 17.90 -9.13
CA SER A 93 -4.74 17.58 -9.37
C SER A 93 -3.83 18.08 -8.24
N PHE A 94 -4.02 19.30 -7.73
CA PHE A 94 -3.20 19.86 -6.65
C PHE A 94 -3.28 19.07 -5.34
N LYS A 95 -4.41 18.42 -5.04
CA LYS A 95 -4.53 17.54 -3.86
C LYS A 95 -3.61 16.33 -3.94
N PHE A 96 -3.31 15.86 -5.16
CA PHE A 96 -2.46 14.71 -5.42
C PHE A 96 -1.04 15.09 -5.84
N ARG A 97 -0.80 16.30 -6.34
CA ARG A 97 0.50 16.73 -6.86
C ARG A 97 1.53 16.89 -5.74
N ARG A 98 2.77 16.48 -6.00
CA ARG A 98 3.91 16.77 -5.12
C ARG A 98 4.30 18.25 -5.26
N PHE A 99 4.84 18.84 -4.20
CA PHE A 99 5.26 20.24 -4.24
C PHE A 99 6.49 20.49 -5.12
N TYR A 100 7.30 19.45 -5.40
CA TYR A 100 8.59 19.56 -6.10
C TYR A 100 8.62 18.89 -7.47
N THR A 101 7.55 18.19 -7.89
CA THR A 101 7.41 17.58 -9.21
C THR A 101 5.93 17.48 -9.60
N ASN A 102 5.64 17.37 -10.89
CA ASN A 102 4.28 17.07 -11.37
C ASN A 102 3.86 15.61 -11.18
N GLN A 103 4.46 14.88 -10.23
CA GLN A 103 4.08 13.49 -9.95
C GLN A 103 3.04 13.41 -8.84
N VAL A 104 2.28 12.32 -8.83
CA VAL A 104 1.34 12.02 -7.75
C VAL A 104 2.07 11.66 -6.44
N ARG A 105 1.53 12.13 -5.33
CA ARG A 105 1.90 11.81 -3.95
C ARG A 105 1.46 10.38 -3.63
N ILE A 106 2.43 9.51 -3.39
CA ILE A 106 2.16 8.09 -3.11
C ILE A 106 1.31 7.91 -1.85
N GLY A 107 1.57 8.68 -0.78
CA GLY A 107 0.74 8.63 0.44
C GLY A 107 -0.75 8.87 0.17
N ARG A 108 -1.10 9.86 -0.67
CA ARG A 108 -2.49 10.12 -1.08
C ARG A 108 -3.05 9.03 -1.99
N LEU A 109 -2.22 8.45 -2.85
CA LEU A 109 -2.63 7.32 -3.67
C LEU A 109 -2.92 6.08 -2.82
N LEU A 110 -2.09 5.76 -1.81
CA LEU A 110 -2.30 4.63 -0.89
C LEU A 110 -3.62 4.78 -0.13
N GLU A 111 -3.91 5.99 0.36
CA GLU A 111 -5.17 6.30 1.02
C GLU A 111 -6.37 6.05 0.10
N LEU A 112 -6.32 6.55 -1.14
CA LEU A 112 -7.38 6.37 -2.13
C LEU A 112 -7.56 4.90 -2.52
N MET A 113 -6.46 4.16 -2.73
CA MET A 113 -6.50 2.73 -3.05
C MET A 113 -7.17 1.94 -1.91
N ASP A 114 -6.88 2.25 -0.65
CA ASP A 114 -7.57 1.60 0.48
C ASP A 114 -9.09 1.85 0.46
N TYR A 115 -9.52 3.06 0.06
CA TYR A 115 -10.96 3.38 -0.08
C TYR A 115 -11.60 2.56 -1.19
N ILE A 116 -10.91 2.41 -2.32
CA ILE A 116 -11.35 1.57 -3.43
C ILE A 116 -11.41 0.10 -2.99
N ALA A 117 -10.40 -0.42 -2.30
CA ALA A 117 -10.37 -1.80 -1.80
C ALA A 117 -11.56 -2.09 -0.89
N SER A 118 -11.89 -1.14 -0.02
CA SER A 118 -13.07 -1.18 0.83
C SER A 118 -14.35 -1.22 -0.01
N THR A 119 -14.53 -0.29 -0.95
CA THR A 119 -15.71 -0.22 -1.83
C THR A 119 -15.92 -1.50 -2.64
N VAL A 120 -14.86 -2.00 -3.28
CA VAL A 120 -14.87 -3.27 -4.04
C VAL A 120 -15.34 -4.43 -3.15
N SER A 121 -14.85 -4.49 -1.90
CA SER A 121 -15.25 -5.52 -0.95
C SER A 121 -16.73 -5.45 -0.57
N TYR A 122 -17.29 -4.25 -0.36
CA TYR A 122 -18.74 -4.12 -0.11
C TYR A 122 -19.58 -4.50 -1.32
N ASN A 123 -19.14 -4.11 -2.52
CA ASN A 123 -19.81 -4.49 -3.75
C ASN A 123 -19.85 -6.02 -3.91
N TYR A 124 -18.78 -6.71 -3.48
CA TYR A 124 -18.73 -8.17 -3.50
C TYR A 124 -19.69 -8.84 -2.51
N ILE A 125 -19.74 -8.39 -1.24
CA ILE A 125 -20.52 -9.04 -0.16
C ILE A 125 -21.97 -8.57 -0.03
N LEU A 126 -22.39 -7.56 -0.81
CA LEU A 126 -23.65 -6.83 -0.73
C LEU A 126 -23.75 -5.77 0.40
N PRO A 127 -24.36 -4.60 0.15
CA PRO A 127 -24.54 -3.54 1.15
C PRO A 127 -25.38 -3.91 2.39
N SER A 128 -26.33 -4.84 2.26
CA SER A 128 -27.26 -5.26 3.33
C SER A 128 -26.73 -6.37 4.23
N SER A 129 -25.49 -6.83 4.00
CA SER A 129 -24.90 -8.01 4.65
C SER A 129 -24.69 -7.88 6.16
N GLY A 130 -24.74 -6.67 6.72
CA GLY A 130 -24.42 -6.41 8.12
C GLY A 130 -22.94 -6.62 8.44
N ALA A 131 -22.08 -6.68 7.42
CA ALA A 131 -20.65 -6.88 7.55
C ALA A 131 -19.86 -5.56 7.54
N THR A 132 -18.67 -5.63 8.12
CA THR A 132 -17.71 -4.54 8.24
C THR A 132 -16.41 -4.95 7.55
N MET A 133 -15.92 -4.12 6.63
CA MET A 133 -14.65 -4.37 5.95
C MET A 133 -13.52 -3.61 6.62
N VAL A 134 -12.44 -4.33 6.93
CA VAL A 134 -11.21 -3.79 7.52
C VAL A 134 -10.02 -4.24 6.69
N THR A 135 -9.10 -3.33 6.41
CA THR A 135 -7.83 -3.64 5.76
C THR A 135 -6.94 -4.40 6.73
N ALA A 136 -6.60 -5.64 6.39
CA ALA A 136 -5.72 -6.46 7.21
C ALA A 136 -4.27 -6.38 6.73
N MET A 137 -4.07 -6.31 5.42
CA MET A 137 -2.75 -6.24 4.81
C MET A 137 -2.81 -5.58 3.44
N VAL A 138 -1.73 -4.89 3.07
CA VAL A 138 -1.46 -4.47 1.69
C VAL A 138 -0.16 -5.13 1.26
N ASP A 139 -0.21 -5.97 0.24
CA ASP A 139 0.93 -6.73 -0.26
C ASP A 139 1.26 -6.38 -1.71
N ASN A 140 2.52 -6.64 -2.10
CA ASN A 140 2.98 -6.59 -3.49
C ASN A 140 2.61 -5.28 -4.24
N ILE A 141 2.94 -4.11 -3.67
CA ILE A 141 2.78 -2.83 -4.37
C ILE A 141 3.86 -2.72 -5.46
N ASN A 142 3.45 -2.84 -6.72
CA ASN A 142 4.34 -2.78 -7.88
C ASN A 142 4.30 -1.39 -8.52
N PHE A 143 5.45 -0.74 -8.62
CA PHE A 143 5.61 0.52 -9.35
C PHE A 143 6.22 0.24 -10.73
N PHE A 144 5.37 0.21 -11.77
CA PHE A 144 5.81 0.03 -13.15
C PHE A 144 6.26 1.33 -13.80
N GLY A 145 5.71 2.46 -13.35
CA GLY A 145 6.04 3.78 -13.86
C GLY A 145 5.68 4.88 -12.89
N LYS A 146 6.06 6.11 -13.26
CA LYS A 146 5.67 7.31 -12.53
C LYS A 146 4.25 7.71 -12.94
N ILE A 147 3.50 8.29 -12.01
CA ILE A 147 2.14 8.79 -12.25
C ILE A 147 2.21 10.31 -12.33
N SER A 148 1.79 10.88 -13.46
CA SER A 148 1.70 12.31 -13.70
C SER A 148 0.44 12.90 -13.07
N ALA A 149 0.55 14.08 -12.47
CA ALA A 149 -0.58 14.87 -11.99
C ALA A 149 -1.19 15.75 -13.10
N ASP A 150 -0.64 15.72 -14.32
CA ASP A 150 -1.14 16.49 -15.48
C ASP A 150 -1.98 15.64 -16.44
N GLN A 151 -2.09 14.33 -16.16
CA GLN A 151 -2.87 13.37 -16.94
C GLN A 151 -3.98 12.80 -16.06
N ASP A 152 -5.12 12.48 -16.67
CA ASP A 152 -6.23 11.85 -15.95
C ASP A 152 -5.77 10.51 -15.36
N LEU A 153 -6.30 10.19 -14.18
CA LEU A 153 -5.93 9.00 -13.43
C LEU A 153 -7.11 8.05 -13.38
N GLU A 154 -6.94 6.87 -13.95
CA GLU A 154 -7.92 5.79 -13.86
C GLU A 154 -7.47 4.81 -12.78
N ILE A 155 -8.35 4.51 -11.83
CA ILE A 155 -8.09 3.50 -10.82
C ILE A 155 -9.25 2.52 -10.83
N GLN A 156 -8.97 1.24 -11.06
CA GLN A 156 -9.96 0.18 -10.95
C GLN A 156 -9.57 -0.83 -9.88
N GLY A 157 -10.55 -1.48 -9.30
CA GLY A 157 -10.33 -2.61 -8.40
C GLY A 157 -11.39 -3.70 -8.57
N TYR A 158 -10.99 -4.93 -8.27
CA TYR A 158 -11.83 -6.12 -8.39
C TYR A 158 -11.28 -7.23 -7.50
N VAL A 159 -12.16 -8.14 -7.09
CA VAL A 159 -11.80 -9.29 -6.27
C VAL A 159 -11.08 -10.34 -7.12
N THR A 160 -9.93 -10.81 -6.64
CA THR A 160 -9.17 -11.90 -7.27
C THR A 160 -9.37 -13.22 -6.57
N TYR A 161 -9.46 -13.22 -5.24
CA TYR A 161 -9.62 -14.45 -4.47
C TYR A 161 -10.36 -14.20 -3.15
N VAL A 162 -11.09 -15.21 -2.68
CA VAL A 162 -11.90 -15.12 -1.47
C VAL A 162 -11.63 -16.31 -0.55
N GLY A 163 -11.35 -16.01 0.71
CA GLY A 163 -11.25 -17.00 1.80
C GLY A 163 -12.58 -17.12 2.56
N ASN A 164 -12.54 -17.62 3.81
CA ASN A 164 -13.76 -17.78 4.61
C ASN A 164 -14.35 -16.44 5.08
N SER A 165 -13.48 -15.50 5.47
CA SER A 165 -13.86 -14.16 5.95
C SER A 165 -12.91 -13.09 5.42
N SER A 166 -12.19 -13.39 4.34
CA SER A 166 -11.18 -12.51 3.76
C SER A 166 -11.41 -12.37 2.26
N ILE A 167 -11.19 -11.18 1.73
CA ILE A 167 -11.36 -10.85 0.32
C ILE A 167 -10.04 -10.24 -0.14
N GLU A 168 -9.42 -10.85 -1.14
CA GLU A 168 -8.28 -10.27 -1.82
C GLU A 168 -8.79 -9.39 -2.95
N VAL A 169 -8.41 -8.10 -2.89
CA VAL A 169 -8.76 -7.10 -3.88
C VAL A 169 -7.50 -6.67 -4.60
N TYR A 170 -7.53 -6.73 -5.92
CA TYR A 170 -6.49 -6.18 -6.77
C TYR A 170 -6.88 -4.77 -7.17
N ILE A 171 -5.92 -3.84 -7.18
CA ILE A 171 -6.09 -2.46 -7.64
C ILE A 171 -5.08 -2.13 -8.72
N ASP A 172 -5.59 -1.53 -9.81
CA ASP A 172 -4.83 -1.06 -10.95
C ASP A 172 -4.92 0.44 -11.05
N VAL A 173 -3.77 1.11 -11.12
CA VAL A 173 -3.66 2.55 -11.35
C VAL A 173 -3.07 2.77 -12.73
N MET A 174 -3.82 3.44 -13.59
CA MET A 174 -3.52 3.58 -15.01
C MET A 174 -3.57 5.04 -15.47
N GLN A 175 -2.75 5.35 -16.46
CA GLN A 175 -2.83 6.57 -17.25
C GLN A 175 -2.68 6.23 -18.72
N GLU A 176 -3.53 6.81 -19.58
CA GLU A 176 -3.49 6.61 -21.03
C GLU A 176 -3.50 5.11 -21.45
N GLY A 177 -4.25 4.28 -20.72
CA GLY A 177 -4.36 2.83 -20.97
C GLY A 177 -3.17 1.99 -20.51
N VAL A 178 -2.19 2.59 -19.81
CA VAL A 178 -1.00 1.90 -19.31
C VAL A 178 -1.07 1.77 -17.78
N VAL A 179 -0.79 0.58 -17.23
CA VAL A 179 -0.77 0.36 -15.77
C VAL A 179 0.54 0.88 -15.18
N ASN A 180 0.49 1.89 -14.33
CA ASN A 180 1.67 2.46 -13.68
C ASN A 180 1.91 1.88 -12.29
N VAL A 181 0.84 1.54 -11.57
CA VAL A 181 0.90 0.93 -10.24
C VAL A 181 -0.12 -0.18 -10.11
N SER A 182 0.27 -1.25 -9.43
CA SER A 182 -0.62 -2.37 -9.12
C SER A 182 -0.42 -2.74 -7.64
N ALA A 183 -1.48 -3.12 -6.93
CA ALA A 183 -1.41 -3.44 -5.52
C ALA A 183 -2.46 -4.46 -5.10
N ASN A 184 -2.10 -5.33 -4.15
CA ASN A 184 -3.02 -6.28 -3.53
C ASN A 184 -3.42 -5.80 -2.15
N PHE A 185 -4.72 -5.80 -1.88
CA PHE A 185 -5.29 -5.50 -0.58
C PHE A 185 -6.00 -6.74 -0.06
N LEU A 186 -5.58 -7.20 1.12
CA LEU A 186 -6.29 -8.24 1.86
C LEU A 186 -7.25 -7.58 2.84
N MET A 187 -8.53 -7.66 2.52
CA MET A 187 -9.63 -7.15 3.32
C MET A 187 -10.21 -8.28 4.17
N VAL A 188 -10.64 -7.97 5.39
CA VAL A 188 -11.28 -8.93 6.30
C VAL A 188 -12.66 -8.45 6.66
N ALA A 189 -13.64 -9.35 6.51
CA ALA A 189 -15.03 -9.11 6.88
C ALA A 189 -15.24 -9.45 8.36
N ARG A 190 -15.81 -8.49 9.11
CA ARG A 190 -16.19 -8.61 10.51
C ARG A 190 -17.69 -8.43 10.67
N ASP A 191 -18.26 -9.01 11.71
CA ASP A 191 -19.67 -8.77 12.03
C ASP A 191 -19.87 -7.29 12.39
N GLY A 192 -20.97 -6.69 11.91
CA GLY A 192 -21.26 -5.27 12.09
C GLY A 192 -21.73 -4.89 13.49
N LYS A 193 -22.19 -5.85 14.30
CA LYS A 193 -22.56 -5.64 15.71
C LYS A 193 -21.41 -6.00 16.66
N ASP A 194 -20.70 -7.09 16.34
CA ASP A 194 -19.59 -7.60 17.14
C ASP A 194 -18.33 -7.76 16.28
N HIS A 195 -17.54 -6.68 16.17
CA HIS A 195 -16.34 -6.64 15.33
C HIS A 195 -15.25 -7.65 15.71
N SER A 196 -15.35 -8.32 16.87
CA SER A 196 -14.44 -9.42 17.22
C SER A 196 -14.69 -10.68 16.38
N LYS A 197 -15.92 -10.86 15.91
CA LYS A 197 -16.34 -12.02 15.12
C LYS A 197 -16.06 -11.84 13.64
N ALA A 198 -15.56 -12.89 13.02
CA ALA A 198 -15.40 -12.95 11.57
C ALA A 198 -16.77 -13.10 10.90
N TYR A 199 -16.99 -12.38 9.81
CA TYR A 199 -18.17 -12.52 8.97
C TYR A 199 -17.86 -13.44 7.79
N LYS A 200 -18.75 -14.41 7.51
CA LYS A 200 -18.56 -15.34 6.40
C LYS A 200 -18.92 -14.68 5.08
N VAL A 201 -17.95 -14.56 4.17
CA VAL A 201 -18.16 -13.90 2.87
C VAL A 201 -18.74 -14.87 1.83
N PRO A 202 -19.46 -14.37 0.80
CA PRO A 202 -20.01 -15.22 -0.26
C PRO A 202 -18.91 -15.99 -1.01
N VAL A 203 -19.21 -17.22 -1.41
CA VAL A 203 -18.27 -18.05 -2.17
C VAL A 203 -18.05 -17.46 -3.57
N MET A 204 -16.81 -17.48 -4.04
CA MET A 204 -16.49 -17.00 -5.39
C MET A 204 -17.07 -17.95 -6.45
N ASP A 205 -17.87 -17.39 -7.35
CA ASP A 205 -18.44 -18.06 -8.52
C ASP A 205 -17.92 -17.38 -9.80
N LEU A 206 -17.28 -18.18 -10.67
CA LEU A 206 -16.68 -17.71 -11.93
C LEU A 206 -17.52 -18.07 -13.15
N ASN A 207 -18.66 -18.76 -12.99
CA ASN A 207 -19.44 -19.25 -14.14
C ASN A 207 -20.05 -18.12 -14.97
N GLY A 208 -20.31 -16.97 -14.37
CA GLY A 208 -20.90 -15.80 -15.02
C GLY A 208 -19.89 -14.74 -15.49
N GLU A 209 -18.59 -15.04 -15.46
CA GLU A 209 -17.53 -14.13 -15.95
C GLU A 209 -17.41 -14.21 -17.48
N GLY A 210 -17.32 -13.05 -18.16
CA GLY A 210 -17.21 -13.00 -19.61
C GLY A 210 -15.89 -13.61 -20.14
N ASP A 211 -14.81 -13.42 -19.39
CA ASP A 211 -13.50 -14.06 -19.65
C ASP A 211 -13.18 -15.02 -18.50
N LYS A 212 -13.72 -16.23 -18.61
CA LYS A 212 -13.62 -17.26 -17.58
C LYS A 212 -12.18 -17.75 -17.36
N GLU A 213 -11.40 -17.93 -18.43
CA GLU A 213 -10.03 -18.45 -18.35
C GLU A 213 -9.12 -17.50 -17.56
N THR A 214 -9.14 -16.20 -17.89
CA THR A 214 -8.33 -15.22 -17.15
C THR A 214 -8.87 -15.00 -15.74
N ALA A 215 -10.18 -15.16 -15.51
CA ALA A 215 -10.76 -15.11 -14.16
C ALA A 215 -10.29 -16.28 -13.28
N GLU A 216 -10.24 -17.50 -13.83
CA GLU A 216 -9.69 -18.67 -13.15
C GLU A 216 -8.20 -18.50 -12.83
N LEU A 217 -7.42 -17.96 -13.77
CA LEU A 217 -6.01 -17.66 -13.56
C LEU A 217 -5.79 -16.61 -12.44
N ARG A 218 -6.59 -15.53 -12.42
CA ARG A 218 -6.57 -14.54 -11.32
C ARG A 218 -6.85 -15.18 -9.97
N CYS A 219 -7.86 -16.05 -9.90
CA CYS A 219 -8.22 -16.79 -8.69
C CYS A 219 -7.11 -17.73 -8.22
N TYR A 220 -6.48 -18.45 -9.16
CA TYR A 220 -5.33 -19.30 -8.87
C TYR A 220 -4.17 -18.50 -8.29
N LEU A 221 -3.81 -17.37 -8.90
CA LEU A 221 -2.74 -16.49 -8.42
C LEU A 221 -3.05 -15.95 -7.02
N GLY A 222 -4.28 -15.53 -6.76
CA GLY A 222 -4.68 -15.03 -5.44
C GLY A 222 -4.64 -16.11 -4.35
N LYS A 223 -5.04 -17.34 -4.68
CA LYS A 223 -4.88 -18.50 -3.78
C LYS A 223 -3.41 -18.76 -3.47
N HIS A 224 -2.54 -18.73 -4.48
CA HIS A 224 -1.10 -18.91 -4.30
C HIS A 224 -0.50 -17.80 -3.41
N MET A 225 -0.94 -16.54 -3.56
CA MET A 225 -0.55 -15.46 -2.66
C MET A 225 -1.01 -15.70 -1.23
N GLN A 226 -2.23 -16.19 -1.01
CA GLN A 226 -2.68 -16.60 0.34
C GLN A 226 -1.76 -17.67 0.96
N GLU A 227 -1.33 -18.67 0.18
CA GLU A 227 -0.41 -19.70 0.64
C GLU A 227 0.97 -19.12 0.97
N LYS A 228 1.50 -18.22 0.13
CA LYS A 228 2.76 -17.50 0.37
C LYS A 228 2.70 -16.70 1.67
N ARG A 229 1.61 -15.97 1.93
CA ARG A 229 1.40 -15.22 3.19
C ARG A 229 1.42 -16.14 4.41
N LYS A 230 0.83 -17.34 4.31
CA LYS A 230 0.88 -18.36 5.38
C LYS A 230 2.30 -18.83 5.65
N GLN A 231 3.09 -19.07 4.60
CA GLN A 231 4.50 -19.49 4.72
C GLN A 231 5.41 -18.36 5.23
N GLN A 232 5.14 -17.11 4.85
CA GLN A 232 5.94 -15.95 5.27
C GLN A 232 5.79 -15.64 6.76
N LYS A 233 4.64 -15.96 7.38
CA LYS A 233 4.48 -15.87 8.85
C LYS A 233 5.54 -16.66 9.62
N ASP A 234 6.18 -17.65 9.00
CA ASP A 234 7.17 -18.52 9.64
C ASP A 234 8.62 -18.11 9.34
N ARG A 235 8.86 -17.04 8.56
CA ARG A 235 10.21 -16.68 8.07
C ARG A 235 10.81 -15.39 8.65
N GLY A 236 10.08 -14.60 9.44
CA GLY A 236 10.58 -13.34 10.02
C GLY A 236 11.78 -13.54 10.96
N LEU A 237 12.68 -12.54 11.09
CA LEU A 237 13.80 -12.58 12.06
C LEU A 237 13.33 -12.72 13.50
N ASP A 238 12.09 -12.34 13.79
CA ASP A 238 11.43 -12.56 15.09
C ASP A 238 11.27 -14.06 15.43
N ARG A 239 11.37 -14.96 14.43
CA ARG A 239 11.20 -16.41 14.57
C ARG A 239 12.39 -17.22 14.06
N LYS A 240 13.16 -16.72 13.11
CA LYS A 240 14.36 -17.39 12.56
C LYS A 240 15.60 -16.56 12.89
N ALA A 241 16.54 -17.16 13.61
CA ALA A 241 17.79 -16.50 13.98
C ALA A 241 18.57 -16.00 12.74
N PRO A 242 19.36 -14.91 12.89
CA PRO A 242 20.31 -14.48 11.87
C PRO A 242 21.26 -15.60 11.44
N SER A 243 21.67 -15.61 10.17
CA SER A 243 22.67 -16.55 9.67
C SER A 243 24.06 -16.20 10.22
N GLN A 244 25.00 -17.15 10.18
CA GLN A 244 26.37 -16.88 10.60
C GLN A 244 27.03 -15.76 9.78
N GLU A 245 26.71 -15.67 8.49
CA GLU A 245 27.19 -14.60 7.60
C GLU A 245 26.70 -13.23 8.05
N GLU A 246 25.41 -13.10 8.38
CA GLU A 246 24.81 -11.86 8.86
C GLU A 246 25.34 -11.45 10.24
N ILE A 247 25.55 -12.41 11.14
CA ILE A 247 26.18 -12.16 12.43
C ILE A 247 27.60 -11.63 12.21
N ASN A 248 28.35 -12.22 11.29
CA ASN A 248 29.69 -11.77 10.95
C ASN A 248 29.69 -10.36 10.33
N GLU A 249 28.70 -10.04 9.48
CA GLU A 249 28.51 -8.69 8.93
C GLU A 249 28.22 -7.67 10.03
N LEU A 250 27.27 -7.97 10.91
CA LEU A 250 26.93 -7.12 12.05
C LEU A 250 28.14 -6.93 12.99
N HIS A 251 28.91 -7.98 13.25
CA HIS A 251 30.12 -7.90 14.06
C HIS A 251 31.17 -6.98 13.41
N LYS A 252 31.44 -7.14 12.11
CA LYS A 252 32.34 -6.24 11.36
C LYS A 252 31.86 -4.80 11.41
N PHE A 253 30.55 -4.59 11.34
CA PHE A 253 29.92 -3.29 11.43
C PHE A 253 30.20 -2.61 12.77
N PHE A 254 30.04 -3.34 13.89
CA PHE A 254 30.36 -2.81 15.22
C PHE A 254 31.86 -2.58 15.45
N MET A 255 32.73 -3.37 14.82
CA MET A 255 34.19 -3.19 14.91
C MET A 255 34.67 -1.96 14.14
N ASN A 256 34.04 -1.66 13.00
CA ASN A 256 34.40 -0.54 12.13
C ASN A 256 33.13 0.22 11.73
N PRO A 257 32.60 1.08 12.61
CA PRO A 257 31.37 1.81 12.34
C PRO A 257 31.54 2.75 11.13
N PRO A 258 30.60 2.74 10.16
CA PRO A 258 30.76 3.50 8.92
C PRO A 258 30.43 4.99 9.05
N SER A 259 29.91 5.43 10.20
CA SER A 259 29.47 6.80 10.47
C SER A 259 29.27 6.99 11.96
N ASP A 260 29.33 8.24 12.42
CA ASP A 260 29.00 8.61 13.79
C ASP A 260 27.49 8.70 14.04
N ILE A 261 26.68 8.87 12.97
CA ILE A 261 25.22 9.04 13.08
C ILE A 261 24.59 7.70 13.45
N THR A 262 23.93 7.65 14.61
CA THR A 262 23.22 6.45 15.06
C THR A 262 21.81 6.37 14.48
N ILE A 263 21.25 5.16 14.39
CA ILE A 263 19.88 4.95 13.90
C ILE A 263 18.87 5.77 14.74
N ASP A 264 19.05 5.83 16.06
CA ASP A 264 18.15 6.55 16.96
C ASP A 264 18.19 8.07 16.76
N GLU A 265 19.36 8.64 16.44
CA GLU A 265 19.50 10.07 16.10
C GLU A 265 18.76 10.47 14.83
N THR A 266 18.44 9.52 13.95
CA THR A 266 17.62 9.77 12.75
C THR A 266 16.12 9.75 13.03
N GLN A 267 15.68 9.51 14.26
CA GLN A 267 14.26 9.38 14.55
C GLN A 267 13.53 10.72 14.41
N ILE A 268 12.43 10.70 13.66
CA ILE A 268 11.41 11.74 13.73
C ILE A 268 10.05 11.14 14.10
N GLU A 269 9.21 11.93 14.75
CA GLU A 269 7.91 11.51 15.27
C GLU A 269 6.81 12.50 14.89
N LYS A 270 5.61 11.95 14.68
CA LYS A 270 4.37 12.70 14.56
C LYS A 270 3.29 12.04 15.41
N THR A 271 2.61 12.82 16.26
CA THR A 271 1.47 12.35 17.06
C THR A 271 0.22 13.12 16.67
N LEU A 272 -0.86 12.39 16.41
CA LEU A 272 -2.14 12.93 15.95
C LEU A 272 -3.26 12.43 16.86
N LEU A 273 -4.16 13.32 17.29
CA LEU A 273 -5.42 12.91 17.90
C LEU A 273 -6.39 12.47 16.81
N MET A 274 -7.02 11.30 16.99
CA MET A 274 -7.95 10.74 15.98
C MET A 274 -9.37 11.22 16.23
N HIS A 275 -9.91 11.94 15.27
CA HIS A 275 -11.23 12.56 15.37
C HIS A 275 -12.26 11.87 14.46
N ILE A 276 -13.53 12.25 14.61
CA ILE A 276 -14.65 11.64 13.89
C ILE A 276 -14.48 11.71 12.37
N GLN A 277 -13.85 12.75 11.82
CA GLN A 277 -13.61 12.87 10.39
C GLN A 277 -12.63 11.83 9.84
N ASP A 278 -11.77 11.24 10.68
CA ASP A 278 -10.75 10.26 10.29
C ASP A 278 -11.31 8.82 10.28
N ARG A 279 -12.62 8.67 10.55
CA ARG A 279 -13.28 7.37 10.68
C ARG A 279 -13.63 6.76 9.32
N ASN A 280 -13.46 5.45 9.24
CA ASN A 280 -14.14 4.60 8.28
C ASN A 280 -15.63 4.47 8.63
N LEU A 281 -16.43 3.81 7.79
CA LEU A 281 -17.87 3.60 8.06
C LEU A 281 -18.20 2.90 9.39
N HIS A 282 -17.21 2.34 10.06
CA HIS A 282 -17.35 1.56 11.29
C HIS A 282 -16.82 2.28 12.53
N GLY A 283 -16.52 3.57 12.41
CA GLY A 283 -16.10 4.36 13.57
C GLY A 283 -14.68 4.02 14.06
N LYS A 284 -13.84 3.44 13.20
CA LYS A 284 -12.39 3.25 13.43
C LYS A 284 -11.59 4.10 12.46
N VAL A 285 -10.35 4.44 12.80
CA VAL A 285 -9.49 5.16 11.86
C VAL A 285 -9.25 4.30 10.62
N PHE A 286 -9.31 4.94 9.47
CA PHE A 286 -9.14 4.28 8.18
C PHE A 286 -7.70 3.81 7.95
N GLY A 287 -7.51 2.60 7.42
CA GLY A 287 -6.18 2.03 7.18
C GLY A 287 -5.35 2.87 6.21
N GLY A 288 -5.99 3.37 5.15
CA GLY A 288 -5.43 4.29 4.18
C GLY A 288 -4.87 5.57 4.78
N PHE A 289 -5.55 6.13 5.79
CA PHE A 289 -5.08 7.31 6.50
C PHE A 289 -3.78 7.01 7.25
N VAL A 290 -3.75 5.91 8.01
CA VAL A 290 -2.55 5.49 8.74
C VAL A 290 -1.37 5.24 7.79
N MET A 291 -1.60 4.57 6.66
CA MET A 291 -0.57 4.34 5.63
C MET A 291 -0.05 5.64 5.03
N ARG A 292 -0.93 6.61 4.75
CA ARG A 292 -0.53 7.92 4.24
C ARG A 292 0.36 8.65 5.23
N GLU A 293 -0.04 8.73 6.49
CA GLU A 293 0.72 9.41 7.54
C GLU A 293 2.08 8.75 7.76
N ALA A 294 2.13 7.40 7.74
CA ALA A 294 3.37 6.64 7.81
C ALA A 294 4.29 6.90 6.61
N PHE A 295 3.76 6.85 5.39
CA PHE A 295 4.54 7.08 4.18
C PHE A 295 5.09 8.52 4.13
N GLU A 296 4.25 9.51 4.45
CA GLU A 296 4.65 10.92 4.42
C GLU A 296 5.72 11.24 5.47
N LEU A 297 5.64 10.65 6.68
CA LEU A 297 6.69 10.79 7.69
C LEU A 297 7.98 10.08 7.26
N GLY A 298 7.90 8.87 6.72
CA GLY A 298 9.06 8.13 6.23
C GLY A 298 9.80 8.85 5.10
N TRP A 299 9.04 9.42 4.15
CA TRP A 299 9.61 10.24 3.08
C TRP A 299 10.26 11.51 3.64
N LEU A 300 9.61 12.19 4.60
CA LEU A 300 10.15 13.38 5.24
C LEU A 300 11.46 13.08 5.97
N ASN A 301 11.55 11.96 6.68
CA ASN A 301 12.78 11.56 7.36
C ASN A 301 13.94 11.42 6.36
N ALA A 302 13.73 10.70 5.26
CA ALA A 302 14.72 10.55 4.21
C ALA A 302 15.16 11.90 3.61
N TYR A 303 14.22 12.81 3.38
CA TYR A 303 14.49 14.14 2.85
C TYR A 303 15.31 15.01 3.83
N LEU A 304 15.00 14.94 5.13
CA LEU A 304 15.75 15.64 6.18
C LEU A 304 17.14 15.04 6.40
N HIS A 305 17.28 13.71 6.31
CA HIS A 305 18.56 13.01 6.47
C HIS A 305 19.59 13.43 5.41
N VAL A 306 19.14 13.68 4.18
CA VAL A 306 19.98 14.27 3.11
C VAL A 306 20.01 15.80 3.12
N LYS A 307 19.53 16.44 4.20
CA LYS A 307 19.52 17.90 4.39
C LYS A 307 18.87 18.66 3.22
N GLY A 308 17.85 18.07 2.61
CA GLY A 308 17.14 18.65 1.46
C GLY A 308 17.95 18.74 0.16
N GLN A 309 19.12 18.10 0.06
CA GLN A 309 19.97 18.16 -1.14
C GLN A 309 19.37 17.42 -2.34
N GLY A 310 18.43 16.51 -2.11
CA GLY A 310 17.71 15.79 -3.15
C GLY A 310 16.38 15.25 -2.65
N PHE A 311 15.52 14.87 -3.59
CA PHE A 311 14.18 14.38 -3.29
C PHE A 311 14.13 12.85 -3.34
N PRO A 312 13.76 12.17 -2.24
CA PRO A 312 13.63 10.72 -2.23
C PRO A 312 12.59 10.21 -3.24
N GLN A 313 12.95 9.15 -3.93
CA GLN A 313 12.12 8.42 -4.88
C GLN A 313 11.86 7.02 -4.34
N ILE A 314 10.59 6.60 -4.36
CA ILE A 314 10.21 5.26 -3.90
C ILE A 314 10.75 4.21 -4.88
N ILE A 315 11.48 3.22 -4.34
CA ILE A 315 11.83 2.00 -5.07
C ILE A 315 10.81 0.92 -4.73
N HIS A 316 10.56 0.71 -3.43
CA HIS A 316 9.72 -0.37 -2.95
C HIS A 316 9.10 -0.03 -1.60
N ILE A 317 7.89 -0.54 -1.41
CA ILE A 317 7.16 -0.54 -0.14
C ILE A 317 6.94 -2.02 0.18
N ASP A 318 7.45 -2.48 1.31
CA ASP A 318 7.24 -3.86 1.75
C ASP A 318 5.78 -4.06 2.20
N ASP A 319 5.38 -5.32 2.36
CA ASP A 319 4.04 -5.69 2.81
C ASP A 319 3.67 -4.98 4.13
N ILE A 320 2.53 -4.28 4.11
CA ILE A 320 2.00 -3.52 5.24
C ILE A 320 0.98 -4.38 5.95
N GLN A 321 1.22 -4.75 7.21
CA GLN A 321 0.29 -5.54 8.00
C GLN A 321 -0.33 -4.72 9.14
N PHE A 322 -1.66 -4.70 9.21
CA PHE A 322 -2.39 -4.08 10.32
C PHE A 322 -2.60 -5.11 11.45
N LEU A 323 -1.89 -4.89 12.56
CA LEU A 323 -1.88 -5.72 13.76
C LEU A 323 -3.02 -5.34 14.72
N ALA A 324 -3.32 -4.04 14.84
CA ALA A 324 -4.37 -3.54 15.72
C ALA A 324 -5.09 -2.33 15.11
N PRO A 325 -6.43 -2.25 15.22
CA PRO A 325 -7.18 -1.09 14.74
C PRO A 325 -6.94 0.12 15.64
N VAL A 326 -6.91 1.31 15.05
CA VAL A 326 -6.82 2.59 15.78
C VAL A 326 -8.23 3.13 16.01
N ASP A 327 -8.53 3.49 17.25
CA ASP A 327 -9.86 3.90 17.70
C ASP A 327 -9.99 5.43 17.64
N ILE A 328 -11.20 5.94 17.35
CA ILE A 328 -11.49 7.37 17.48
C ILE A 328 -11.35 7.78 18.96
N GLY A 329 -10.76 8.94 19.20
CA GLY A 329 -10.42 9.43 20.53
C GLY A 329 -9.09 8.92 21.09
N SER A 330 -8.44 7.95 20.43
CA SER A 330 -7.06 7.57 20.72
C SER A 330 -6.08 8.47 19.94
N ALA A 331 -4.82 8.51 20.37
CA ALA A 331 -3.77 9.15 19.60
C ALA A 331 -3.07 8.13 18.68
N LEU A 332 -2.79 8.53 17.45
CA LEU A 332 -1.91 7.84 16.51
C LEU A 332 -0.52 8.46 16.60
N GLN A 333 0.46 7.67 17.06
CA GLN A 333 1.87 8.06 17.06
C GLN A 333 2.59 7.31 15.94
N VAL A 334 3.21 8.06 15.03
CA VAL A 334 3.97 7.56 13.90
C VAL A 334 5.43 7.92 14.14
N GLN A 335 6.31 6.92 14.12
CA GLN A 335 7.76 7.09 14.36
C GLN A 335 8.53 6.57 13.16
N SER A 336 9.42 7.38 12.59
CA SER A 336 10.24 7.00 11.44
C SER A 336 11.73 7.03 11.80
N ARG A 337 12.50 6.05 11.32
CA ARG A 337 13.96 5.93 11.49
C ARG A 337 14.62 5.49 10.18
N ILE A 338 15.83 5.98 9.91
CA ILE A 338 16.69 5.47 8.84
C ILE A 338 17.49 4.30 9.40
N THR A 339 17.24 3.09 8.92
CA THR A 339 17.81 1.86 9.53
C THR A 339 18.96 1.26 8.75
N ALA A 340 19.10 1.58 7.46
CA ALA A 340 20.25 1.18 6.65
C ALA A 340 20.43 2.12 5.46
N VAL A 341 21.68 2.28 5.02
CA VAL A 341 22.05 3.09 3.86
C VAL A 341 23.05 2.31 3.02
N LYS A 342 22.86 2.30 1.70
CA LYS A 342 23.76 1.69 0.72
C LYS A 342 23.82 2.57 -0.53
N ASP A 343 24.98 3.19 -0.75
CA ASP A 343 25.21 4.14 -1.84
C ASP A 343 24.20 5.31 -1.84
N THR A 344 23.31 5.37 -2.84
CA THR A 344 22.24 6.37 -2.97
C THR A 344 20.87 5.85 -2.53
N ILE A 345 20.83 4.66 -1.91
CA ILE A 345 19.61 4.01 -1.43
C ILE A 345 19.63 3.97 0.09
N MET A 346 18.48 4.24 0.70
CA MET A 346 18.28 4.08 2.13
C MET A 346 17.01 3.28 2.40
N HIS A 347 17.01 2.55 3.51
CA HIS A 347 15.83 1.92 4.06
C HIS A 347 15.32 2.72 5.26
N VAL A 348 14.02 2.98 5.26
CA VAL A 348 13.30 3.71 6.30
C VAL A 348 12.29 2.78 6.94
N GLU A 349 12.39 2.57 8.25
CA GLU A 349 11.36 1.90 9.05
C GLU A 349 10.42 2.96 9.63
N VAL A 350 9.12 2.72 9.54
CA VAL A 350 8.10 3.56 10.15
C VAL A 350 7.16 2.70 10.98
N ASN A 351 7.14 2.91 12.29
CA ASN A 351 6.27 2.19 13.21
C ASN A 351 5.08 3.09 13.61
N CYS A 352 3.88 2.55 13.53
CA CYS A 352 2.65 3.23 13.94
C CYS A 352 2.11 2.61 15.22
N TYR A 353 1.77 3.45 16.19
CA TYR A 353 1.22 3.04 17.48
C TYR A 353 -0.09 3.75 17.75
N LYS A 354 -1.06 3.01 18.30
CA LYS A 354 -2.22 3.63 18.96
C LYS A 354 -1.90 3.82 20.44
N ILE A 355 -2.25 4.98 20.96
CA ILE A 355 -2.16 5.33 22.37
C ILE A 355 -3.58 5.63 22.85
N SER A 356 -4.12 4.71 23.64
CA SER A 356 -5.46 4.83 24.22
C SER A 356 -5.48 5.86 25.37
N PRO A 357 -6.66 6.39 25.77
CA PRO A 357 -6.75 7.35 26.88
C PRO A 357 -6.17 6.86 28.21
N ASN A 358 -6.14 5.54 28.43
CA ASN A 358 -5.49 4.89 29.58
C ASN A 358 -3.96 4.75 29.41
N GLN A 359 -3.36 5.45 28.45
CA GLN A 359 -1.94 5.44 28.10
C GLN A 359 -1.39 4.09 27.59
N GLN A 360 -2.27 3.15 27.26
CA GLN A 360 -1.83 1.90 26.64
C GLN A 360 -1.34 2.16 25.21
N LYS A 361 -0.04 1.91 24.97
CA LYS A 361 0.59 2.00 23.65
C LYS A 361 0.63 0.63 22.99
N ILE A 362 -0.05 0.47 21.86
CA ILE A 362 -0.12 -0.77 21.07
C ILE A 362 0.35 -0.49 19.65
N ARG A 363 1.23 -1.33 19.11
CA ARG A 363 1.66 -1.25 17.71
C ARG A 363 0.48 -1.59 16.78
N SER A 364 0.14 -0.66 15.89
CA SER A 364 -0.96 -0.79 14.92
C SER A 364 -0.48 -1.42 13.63
N ASN A 365 0.61 -0.91 13.05
CA ASN A 365 1.23 -1.44 11.83
C ASN A 365 2.68 -0.93 11.73
N ASP A 366 3.44 -1.56 10.85
CA ASP A 366 4.76 -1.12 10.44
C ASP A 366 4.78 -0.90 8.92
N LEU A 367 5.63 0.01 8.48
CA LEU A 367 5.85 0.34 7.07
C LEU A 367 7.36 0.40 6.83
N HIS A 368 7.83 -0.35 5.84
CA HIS A 368 9.23 -0.36 5.43
C HIS A 368 9.35 0.21 4.01
N LEU A 369 10.18 1.23 3.86
CA LEU A 369 10.36 1.95 2.60
C LEU A 369 11.80 1.81 2.14
N THR A 370 11.98 1.40 0.89
CA THR A 370 13.28 1.50 0.20
C THR A 370 13.24 2.72 -0.72
N LEU A 371 14.07 3.72 -0.43
CA LEU A 371 14.09 5.02 -1.11
C LEU A 371 15.45 5.27 -1.77
N ASN A 372 15.43 5.82 -2.99
CA ASN A 372 16.62 6.29 -3.69
C ASN A 372 16.68 7.82 -3.67
N VAL A 373 17.86 8.40 -3.49
CA VAL A 373 18.11 9.83 -3.69
C VAL A 373 19.18 9.97 -4.79
N PRO A 374 18.79 9.98 -6.07
CA PRO A 374 19.73 9.93 -7.18
C PRO A 374 20.75 11.07 -7.13
N GLY A 375 22.03 10.73 -7.27
CA GLY A 375 23.12 11.72 -7.33
C GLY A 375 23.54 12.32 -5.98
N ILE A 376 22.91 11.92 -4.87
CA ILE A 376 23.23 12.39 -3.53
C ILE A 376 23.90 11.27 -2.75
N ALA A 377 25.06 11.56 -2.15
CA ALA A 377 25.69 10.67 -1.19
C ALA A 377 24.91 10.74 0.13
N ILE A 378 24.33 9.63 0.55
CA ILE A 378 23.54 9.58 1.77
C ILE A 378 24.48 9.33 2.96
N PRO A 379 24.39 10.12 4.05
CA PRO A 379 25.14 9.85 5.27
C PRO A 379 24.81 8.45 5.80
N GLN A 380 25.85 7.65 6.07
CA GLN A 380 25.70 6.32 6.64
C GLN A 380 25.13 6.40 8.06
N VAL A 381 24.46 5.35 8.52
CA VAL A 381 23.91 5.23 9.87
C VAL A 381 24.45 3.98 10.55
N GLN A 382 24.62 4.00 11.86
CA GLN A 382 25.09 2.86 12.65
C GLN A 382 24.13 2.45 13.77
N PRO A 383 24.01 1.15 14.10
CA PRO A 383 23.32 0.72 15.28
C PRO A 383 24.19 0.95 16.53
N LYS A 384 23.59 1.48 17.59
CA LYS A 384 24.24 1.64 18.90
C LYS A 384 23.95 0.46 19.83
N THR A 385 22.78 -0.16 19.68
CA THR A 385 22.30 -1.26 20.52
C THR A 385 22.16 -2.56 19.73
N TYR A 386 22.10 -3.70 20.42
CA TYR A 386 21.83 -4.99 19.77
C TYR A 386 20.50 -4.97 18.99
N ASN A 387 19.47 -4.32 19.56
CA ASN A 387 18.17 -4.19 18.91
C ASN A 387 18.28 -3.41 17.60
N GLU A 388 18.97 -2.27 17.61
CA GLU A 388 19.26 -1.52 16.38
C GLU A 388 20.09 -2.35 15.40
N GLY A 389 21.01 -3.20 15.88
CA GLY A 389 21.76 -4.13 15.04
C GLY A 389 20.86 -5.13 14.32
N MET A 390 19.83 -5.64 14.99
CA MET A 390 18.80 -6.49 14.37
C MET A 390 17.93 -5.71 13.39
N GLN A 391 17.59 -4.44 13.68
CA GLN A 391 16.87 -3.57 12.75
C GLN A 391 17.69 -3.31 11.48
N TRP A 392 18.98 -3.07 11.62
CA TRP A 392 19.91 -2.88 10.50
C TRP A 392 20.02 -4.14 9.64
N LEU A 393 20.17 -5.32 10.25
CA LEU A 393 20.20 -6.60 9.52
C LEU A 393 18.88 -6.86 8.76
N ASN A 394 17.75 -6.63 9.42
CA ASN A 394 16.44 -6.72 8.78
C ASN A 394 16.33 -5.79 7.57
N ALA A 395 16.78 -4.55 7.71
CA ALA A 395 16.79 -3.57 6.62
C ALA A 395 17.70 -4.01 5.47
N CYS A 396 18.88 -4.54 5.76
CA CYS A 396 19.79 -5.08 4.74
C CYS A 396 19.17 -6.25 3.97
N ARG A 397 18.49 -7.19 4.66
CA ARG A 397 17.73 -8.28 4.01
C ARG A 397 16.68 -7.73 3.05
N ARG A 398 15.84 -6.80 3.52
CA ARG A 398 14.77 -6.18 2.71
C ARG A 398 15.32 -5.46 1.48
N MET A 399 16.40 -4.70 1.66
CA MET A 399 17.08 -4.02 0.56
C MET A 399 17.65 -5.01 -0.46
N ASN A 400 18.28 -6.11 -0.03
CA ASN A 400 18.85 -7.12 -0.93
C ASN A 400 17.80 -7.94 -1.69
N TYR A 401 16.56 -8.06 -1.18
CA TYR A 401 15.46 -8.65 -1.96
C TYR A 401 14.94 -7.70 -3.04
N THR A 402 15.13 -6.40 -2.84
CA THR A 402 14.57 -5.34 -3.68
C THR A 402 15.54 -4.89 -4.79
N ILE A 403 16.82 -4.81 -4.45
CA ILE A 403 17.96 -4.40 -5.30
C ILE A 403 18.60 -5.66 -5.87
#